data_AF-G5B563-F1
#
_entry.id   AF-G5B563-F1
#
_cell.length_a   1.000
_cell.length_b   1.000
_cell.length_c   1.000
_cell.angle_alpha   90.00
_cell.angle_beta   90.00
_cell.angle_gamma   90.00
#
_symmetry.space_group_name_H-M   'P 1'
#
loop_
_entity.id
_entity.type
_entity.pdbx_description
1 polymer ?
#
loop_
_entity_poly.entity_id
_entity_poly.type
_entity_poly.pdbx_seq_one_letter_code
_entity_poly.pdbx_strand_id
1 'polypeptide(L)'
;MKTGLSRYLQTLPTDSLAFDTDTFCLPQPKPLARKGQDTIVNVPGFFLVHHENPEYFPCGSSYWDRCVVGGYLSPKTVADTFEKVVAGSISWPAIGSLLDYVIRPALPPEALMLEAQYEPDSHLVIDFLPSVTLDDTVLVTRPHQLAQYDNLWWLSLHPAESARLWALDQADLGCQYLCLKILKAICKSTPALGHLTASQLTNVNLHLAQEEADWSPYVLADHFLPDLRGLICYLEAGVLPSALNPKVNLLAELTPEEIDELGYTLYCSLSEPRVLLQT
;
A
#
# COMPACT_ATOMS: atom_id res chain seq x y z
N MET A 1 -73.82 -34.55 36.82
CA MET A 1 -73.60 -33.65 37.98
C MET A 1 -72.25 -32.98 37.76
N LYS A 2 -72.03 -31.66 37.85
CA LYS A 2 -72.08 -30.79 39.07
C LYS A 2 -71.24 -31.44 40.19
N THR A 3 -70.15 -30.89 40.72
CA THR A 3 -69.56 -29.52 40.78
C THR A 3 -68.01 -29.62 40.83
N GLY A 4 -67.21 -28.54 40.75
CA GLY A 4 -67.52 -27.11 40.80
C GLY A 4 -66.34 -26.20 40.37
N LEU A 5 -66.44 -24.90 40.68
CA LEU A 5 -65.59 -23.82 40.16
C LEU A 5 -64.53 -23.30 41.15
N SER A 6 -63.52 -22.67 40.53
CA SER A 6 -62.44 -21.79 41.01
C SER A 6 -62.65 -20.98 42.31
N ARG A 7 -61.52 -20.60 42.96
CA ARG A 7 -61.21 -19.17 43.26
C ARG A 7 -59.76 -18.86 43.69
N TYR A 8 -59.09 -18.02 42.89
CA TYR A 8 -58.42 -16.75 43.26
C TYR A 8 -57.17 -16.70 44.19
N LEU A 9 -56.08 -16.08 43.66
CA LEU A 9 -55.18 -15.05 44.28
C LEU A 9 -54.34 -15.47 45.53
N GLN A 10 -53.17 -14.91 45.92
CA GLN A 10 -52.22 -13.84 45.49
C GLN A 10 -50.90 -14.03 46.35
N THR A 11 -49.67 -13.55 46.08
CA THR A 11 -48.88 -13.09 44.90
C THR A 11 -47.40 -12.88 45.32
N LEU A 12 -46.43 -13.15 44.42
CA LEU A 12 -44.99 -12.75 44.47
C LEU A 12 -44.13 -13.33 45.63
N PRO A 13 -42.78 -13.21 45.59
CA PRO A 13 -41.89 -13.71 44.54
C PRO A 13 -40.73 -14.56 45.12
N THR A 14 -39.98 -15.27 44.27
CA THR A 14 -38.66 -15.81 44.64
C THR A 14 -37.70 -15.72 43.46
N ASP A 15 -36.73 -14.82 43.53
CA ASP A 15 -35.69 -14.68 42.52
C ASP A 15 -34.70 -15.86 42.60
N SER A 16 -34.79 -16.78 41.65
CA SER A 16 -33.70 -17.71 41.35
C SER A 16 -32.86 -17.09 40.23
N LEU A 17 -31.82 -16.34 40.62
CA LEU A 17 -30.87 -15.71 39.71
C LEU A 17 -30.38 -16.73 38.67
N ALA A 18 -30.67 -16.46 37.40
CA ALA A 18 -29.89 -17.04 36.33
C ALA A 18 -28.47 -16.50 36.51
N PHE A 19 -27.50 -17.40 36.67
CA PHE A 19 -26.11 -17.03 36.44
C PHE A 19 -25.95 -16.88 34.94
N ASP A 20 -26.17 -15.66 34.45
CA ASP A 20 -25.64 -15.24 33.17
C ASP A 20 -24.13 -15.42 33.24
N THR A 21 -23.64 -16.52 32.68
CA THR A 21 -22.23 -16.66 32.32
C THR A 21 -21.96 -15.78 31.12
N ASP A 22 -22.02 -14.46 31.36
CA ASP A 22 -21.42 -13.45 30.52
C ASP A 22 -20.00 -13.89 30.26
N THR A 23 -19.79 -14.42 29.05
CA THR A 23 -18.46 -14.78 28.58
C THR A 23 -17.78 -13.47 28.28
N PHE A 24 -17.15 -12.90 29.31
CA PHE A 24 -16.27 -11.74 29.22
C PHE A 24 -15.06 -12.11 28.34
N CYS A 25 -15.30 -12.14 27.03
CA CYS A 25 -14.29 -11.95 26.03
C CYS A 25 -13.67 -10.57 26.28
N LEU A 26 -12.59 -10.56 27.08
CA LEU A 26 -11.68 -9.43 27.14
C LEU A 26 -11.41 -8.99 25.70
N PRO A 27 -11.58 -7.70 25.37
CA PRO A 27 -11.37 -7.23 24.00
C PRO A 27 -9.95 -7.61 23.59
N GLN A 28 -9.82 -8.45 22.55
CA GLN A 28 -8.50 -8.88 22.08
C GLN A 28 -7.67 -7.62 21.77
N PRO A 29 -6.44 -7.51 22.30
CA PRO A 29 -5.65 -6.31 22.13
C PRO A 29 -5.33 -6.12 20.65
N LYS A 30 -5.88 -5.06 20.06
CA LYS A 30 -5.48 -4.61 18.72
C LYS A 30 -3.98 -4.25 18.76
N PRO A 31 -3.16 -4.72 17.81
CA PRO A 31 -1.76 -4.29 17.72
C PRO A 31 -1.70 -2.78 17.50
N LEU A 32 -0.85 -2.08 18.26
CA LEU A 32 -0.75 -0.62 18.15
C LEU A 32 0.25 -0.24 17.05
N ALA A 33 -0.23 0.47 16.03
CA ALA A 33 0.61 1.07 15.00
C ALA A 33 1.21 2.41 15.49
N ARG A 34 2.54 2.46 15.65
CA ARG A 34 3.28 3.68 16.02
C ARG A 34 3.94 4.26 14.77
N LYS A 35 3.72 5.55 14.46
CA LYS A 35 4.27 6.21 13.26
C LYS A 35 5.78 6.35 13.38
N GLY A 36 6.55 6.05 12.33
CA GLY A 36 8.01 6.11 12.33
C GLY A 36 8.58 7.47 12.72
N GLN A 37 7.93 8.55 12.26
CA GLN A 37 8.21 9.95 12.64
C GLN A 37 8.07 10.23 14.16
N ASP A 38 7.29 9.42 14.89
CA ASP A 38 7.04 9.56 16.33
C ASP A 38 7.97 8.61 17.14
N THR A 39 9.01 8.05 16.49
CA THR A 39 10.00 7.12 17.08
C THR A 39 11.43 7.62 16.87
N ILE A 40 12.41 6.99 17.52
CA ILE A 40 13.84 7.29 17.34
C ILE A 40 14.33 7.16 15.88
N VAL A 41 13.60 6.42 15.04
CA VAL A 41 13.92 6.22 13.62
C VAL A 41 13.55 7.45 12.78
N ASN A 42 12.54 8.21 13.19
CA ASN A 42 12.10 9.48 12.59
C ASN A 42 11.86 9.47 11.06
N VAL A 43 11.30 8.38 10.51
CA VAL A 43 10.95 8.31 9.07
C VAL A 43 9.41 8.42 8.89
N PRO A 44 8.88 9.49 8.26
CA PRO A 44 7.47 9.61 7.91
C PRO A 44 7.04 8.63 6.81
N GLY A 45 5.78 8.18 6.84
CA GLY A 45 5.25 7.18 5.89
C GLY A 45 5.48 5.73 6.31
N PHE A 46 6.22 5.52 7.40
CA PHE A 46 6.51 4.21 7.98
C PHE A 46 5.85 4.02 9.35
N PHE A 47 5.74 2.77 9.80
CA PHE A 47 5.16 2.41 11.09
C PHE A 47 5.91 1.24 11.76
N LEU A 48 5.91 1.21 13.10
CA LEU A 48 6.23 0.04 13.91
C LEU A 48 4.92 -0.55 14.47
N VAL A 49 4.71 -1.85 14.30
CA VAL A 49 3.56 -2.58 14.84
C VAL A 49 3.98 -3.24 16.14
N HIS A 50 3.47 -2.76 17.28
CA HIS A 50 3.85 -3.26 18.61
C HIS A 50 2.92 -4.38 19.08
N HIS A 51 3.47 -5.41 19.72
CA HIS A 51 2.70 -6.48 20.36
C HIS A 51 2.23 -6.02 21.75
N GLU A 52 0.96 -5.63 21.85
CA GLU A 52 0.37 -5.15 23.11
C GLU A 52 0.04 -6.28 24.11
N ASN A 53 0.06 -5.94 25.41
CA ASN A 53 -0.31 -6.81 26.54
C ASN A 53 0.34 -8.23 26.62
N PRO A 54 1.67 -8.40 26.38
CA PRO A 54 2.33 -9.71 26.43
C PRO A 54 2.33 -10.38 27.82
N GLU A 55 2.09 -9.62 28.89
CA GLU A 55 1.95 -10.15 30.26
C GLU A 55 0.60 -10.83 30.50
N TYR A 56 -0.44 -10.43 29.77
CA TYR A 56 -1.79 -11.01 29.86
C TYR A 56 -2.05 -12.06 28.78
N PHE A 57 -1.47 -11.86 27.59
CA PHE A 57 -1.57 -12.77 26.45
C PHE A 57 -0.15 -13.27 26.09
N PRO A 58 0.29 -14.42 26.64
CA PRO A 58 1.64 -14.91 26.45
C PRO A 58 1.88 -15.40 25.01
N CYS A 59 3.14 -15.44 24.60
CA CYS A 59 3.54 -15.84 23.24
C CYS A 59 2.98 -17.22 22.85
N GLY A 60 2.36 -17.28 21.68
CA GLY A 60 1.51 -18.40 21.24
C GLY A 60 0.01 -18.07 21.27
N SER A 61 -0.39 -16.93 21.84
CA SER A 61 -1.78 -16.44 21.80
C SER A 61 -2.19 -15.95 20.42
N SER A 62 -1.25 -15.45 19.61
CA SER A 62 -1.47 -15.05 18.22
C SER A 62 -0.63 -15.91 17.27
N TYR A 63 -1.16 -16.17 16.07
CA TYR A 63 -0.40 -16.82 15.00
C TYR A 63 0.88 -16.04 14.67
N TRP A 64 0.83 -14.70 14.77
CA TRP A 64 1.89 -13.78 14.40
C TRP A 64 3.03 -13.68 15.42
N ASP A 65 2.92 -14.31 16.59
CA ASP A 65 3.97 -14.29 17.63
C ASP A 65 5.29 -14.90 17.12
N ARG A 66 5.21 -15.80 16.12
CA ARG A 66 6.38 -16.34 15.40
C ARG A 66 7.18 -15.29 14.60
N CYS A 67 6.57 -14.13 14.34
CA CYS A 67 7.11 -13.00 13.57
C CYS A 67 7.40 -11.78 14.47
N VAL A 68 7.30 -11.92 15.80
CA VAL A 68 7.62 -10.84 16.74
C VAL A 68 9.10 -10.84 17.07
N VAL A 69 9.76 -9.72 16.80
CA VAL A 69 11.19 -9.47 17.07
C VAL A 69 11.29 -8.26 18.00
N GLY A 70 11.83 -8.46 19.20
CA GLY A 70 12.02 -7.37 20.17
C GLY A 70 10.74 -6.67 20.63
N GLY A 71 9.58 -7.35 20.59
CA GLY A 71 8.27 -6.79 20.93
C GLY A 71 7.51 -6.14 19.77
N TYR A 72 8.09 -6.12 18.57
CA TYR A 72 7.46 -5.59 17.36
C TYR A 72 7.26 -6.69 16.32
N LEU A 73 6.13 -6.66 15.59
CA LEU A 73 5.89 -7.55 14.47
C LEU A 73 6.79 -7.12 13.29
N SER A 74 7.83 -7.91 12.97
CA SER A 74 8.80 -7.54 11.93
C SER A 74 8.27 -7.89 10.53
N PRO A 75 8.13 -6.92 9.61
CA PRO A 75 7.64 -7.16 8.26
C PRO A 75 8.56 -8.10 7.47
N LYS A 76 9.87 -8.09 7.74
CA LYS A 76 10.83 -9.10 7.26
C LYS A 76 10.41 -10.51 7.63
N THR A 77 10.22 -10.81 8.91
CA THR A 77 9.85 -12.18 9.33
C THR A 77 8.46 -12.61 8.84
N VAL A 78 7.56 -11.65 8.56
CA VAL A 78 6.30 -11.91 7.85
C VAL A 78 6.57 -12.26 6.39
N ALA A 79 7.35 -11.45 5.65
CA ALA A 79 7.78 -11.73 4.29
C ALA A 79 8.48 -13.11 4.17
N ASP A 80 9.52 -13.37 4.98
CA ASP A 80 10.24 -14.64 5.08
C ASP A 80 9.29 -15.85 5.31
N THR A 81 8.15 -15.63 5.96
CA THR A 81 7.14 -16.67 6.22
C THR A 81 6.24 -16.87 5.00
N PHE A 82 5.85 -15.81 4.31
CA PHE A 82 5.14 -15.89 3.04
C PHE A 82 6.00 -16.47 1.91
N GLU A 83 7.29 -16.11 1.81
CA GLU A 83 8.24 -16.69 0.84
C GLU A 83 8.32 -18.21 0.95
N LYS A 84 8.37 -18.76 2.17
CA LYS A 84 8.39 -20.21 2.41
C LYS A 84 7.09 -20.90 1.99
N VAL A 85 5.96 -20.19 2.02
CA VAL A 85 4.67 -20.68 1.48
C VAL A 85 4.67 -20.59 -0.05
N VAL A 86 5.02 -19.43 -0.61
CA VAL A 86 5.09 -19.17 -2.05
C VAL A 86 6.05 -20.13 -2.74
N ALA A 87 7.34 -20.13 -2.39
CA ALA A 87 8.35 -20.96 -3.05
C ALA A 87 8.30 -22.44 -2.66
N GLY A 88 7.89 -22.75 -1.42
CA GLY A 88 8.03 -24.10 -0.85
C GLY A 88 6.76 -24.93 -0.70
N SER A 89 5.58 -24.30 -0.63
CA SER A 89 4.30 -25.00 -0.33
C SER A 89 3.32 -25.03 -1.50
N ILE A 90 3.53 -24.24 -2.55
CA ILE A 90 2.63 -24.15 -3.71
C ILE A 90 3.29 -24.79 -4.94
N SER A 91 2.57 -25.72 -5.58
CA SER A 91 3.03 -26.39 -6.80
C SER A 91 2.74 -25.54 -8.05
N TRP A 92 3.50 -24.46 -8.24
CA TRP A 92 3.37 -23.58 -9.41
C TRP A 92 3.39 -24.30 -10.77
N PRO A 93 4.22 -25.34 -11.01
CA PRO A 93 4.18 -26.08 -12.28
C PRO A 93 2.86 -26.80 -12.52
N ALA A 94 2.17 -27.27 -11.47
CA ALA A 94 0.86 -27.91 -11.60
C ALA A 94 -0.27 -26.89 -11.86
N ILE A 95 -0.19 -25.71 -11.25
CA ILE A 95 -1.11 -24.59 -11.52
C ILE A 95 -0.90 -24.08 -12.95
N GLY A 96 0.36 -23.89 -13.38
CA GLY A 96 0.69 -23.51 -14.74
C GLY A 96 0.18 -24.51 -15.77
N SER A 97 0.40 -25.81 -15.54
CA SER A 97 -0.09 -26.91 -16.40
C SER A 97 -1.63 -27.00 -16.47
N LEU A 98 -2.36 -26.42 -15.51
CA LEU A 98 -3.83 -26.35 -15.51
C LEU A 98 -4.35 -25.11 -16.29
N LEU A 99 -3.55 -24.06 -16.39
CA LEU A 99 -3.89 -22.78 -17.03
C LEU A 99 -3.23 -22.57 -18.40
N ASP A 100 -2.39 -23.51 -18.84
CA ASP A 100 -1.50 -23.42 -20.02
C ASP A 100 -0.47 -22.28 -19.94
N TYR A 101 -0.01 -21.95 -18.71
CA TYR A 101 0.95 -20.89 -18.42
C TYR A 101 2.25 -21.46 -17.83
N VAL A 102 3.39 -20.84 -18.13
CA VAL A 102 4.67 -21.18 -17.47
C VAL A 102 4.85 -20.25 -16.27
N ILE A 103 4.52 -20.76 -15.08
CA ILE A 103 4.57 -20.02 -13.82
C ILE A 103 5.82 -20.42 -13.01
N ARG A 104 6.61 -19.43 -12.58
CA ARG A 104 7.86 -19.60 -11.82
C ARG A 104 7.98 -18.57 -10.70
N PRO A 105 8.39 -18.94 -9.47
CA PRO A 105 8.82 -17.95 -8.48
C PRO A 105 10.11 -17.28 -8.96
N ALA A 106 10.24 -15.98 -8.71
CA ALA A 106 11.45 -15.22 -9.01
C ALA A 106 12.61 -15.62 -8.07
N LEU A 107 13.83 -15.27 -8.46
CA LEU A 107 15.03 -15.57 -7.69
C LEU A 107 15.29 -14.46 -6.65
N PRO A 108 15.78 -14.76 -5.43
CA PRO A 108 16.19 -13.74 -4.48
C PRO A 108 17.18 -12.73 -5.12
N PRO A 109 17.03 -11.42 -4.88
CA PRO A 109 16.27 -10.79 -3.79
C PRO A 109 14.76 -10.68 -3.99
N GLU A 110 14.22 -10.97 -5.17
CA GLU A 110 12.80 -10.76 -5.52
C GLU A 110 11.91 -11.95 -5.08
N ALA A 111 12.17 -12.54 -3.91
CA ALA A 111 11.61 -13.83 -3.49
C ALA A 111 10.08 -13.87 -3.25
N LEU A 112 9.42 -12.70 -3.22
CA LEU A 112 7.96 -12.57 -3.19
C LEU A 112 7.34 -12.27 -4.57
N MET A 113 8.11 -12.30 -5.66
CA MET A 113 7.61 -12.11 -7.03
C MET A 113 7.39 -13.44 -7.75
N LEU A 114 6.43 -13.47 -8.66
CA LEU A 114 6.06 -14.62 -9.47
C LEU A 114 6.01 -14.22 -10.95
N GLU A 115 6.84 -14.84 -11.78
CA GLU A 115 6.81 -14.69 -13.24
C GLU A 115 5.80 -15.68 -13.82
N ALA A 116 4.80 -15.17 -14.53
CA ALA A 116 3.81 -15.95 -15.27
C ALA A 116 3.88 -15.60 -16.76
N GLN A 117 4.51 -16.47 -17.55
CA GLN A 117 4.49 -16.39 -19.00
C GLN A 117 3.15 -16.96 -19.51
N TYR A 118 2.34 -16.10 -20.13
CA TYR A 118 0.98 -16.42 -20.58
C TYR A 118 0.85 -16.45 -22.12
N GLU A 119 1.81 -15.86 -22.84
CA GLU A 119 2.04 -16.01 -24.28
C GLU A 119 3.56 -16.20 -24.52
N PRO A 120 4.01 -16.66 -25.70
CA PRO A 120 5.43 -16.91 -25.96
C PRO A 120 6.36 -15.72 -25.66
N ASP A 121 5.94 -14.50 -26.02
CA ASP A 121 6.72 -13.27 -25.83
C ASP A 121 6.20 -12.40 -24.66
N SER A 122 5.08 -12.77 -24.01
CA SER A 122 4.41 -11.96 -22.99
C SER A 122 4.49 -12.60 -21.60
N HIS A 123 5.11 -11.88 -20.66
CA HIS A 123 5.25 -12.24 -19.25
C HIS A 123 4.49 -11.25 -18.36
N LEU A 124 3.95 -11.76 -17.25
CA LEU A 124 3.36 -10.98 -16.17
C LEU A 124 4.15 -11.24 -14.88
N VAL A 125 4.64 -10.18 -14.24
CA VAL A 125 5.19 -10.26 -12.89
C VAL A 125 4.07 -9.98 -11.88
N ILE A 126 3.94 -10.84 -10.87
CA ILE A 126 2.93 -10.74 -9.82
C ILE A 126 3.64 -10.67 -8.46
N ASP A 127 3.50 -9.52 -7.79
CA ASP A 127 4.13 -9.26 -6.49
C ASP A 127 3.19 -9.71 -5.35
N PHE A 128 3.65 -10.63 -4.51
CA PHE A 128 2.98 -10.93 -3.25
C PHE A 128 3.34 -9.87 -2.21
N LEU A 129 2.40 -8.97 -1.92
CA LEU A 129 2.56 -7.90 -0.94
C LEU A 129 1.72 -8.17 0.33
N PRO A 130 2.25 -8.87 1.35
CA PRO A 130 1.61 -9.00 2.65
C PRO A 130 1.18 -7.64 3.23
N SER A 131 -0.03 -7.61 3.77
CA SER A 131 -0.69 -6.41 4.25
C SER A 131 -1.39 -6.67 5.59
N VAL A 132 -1.35 -5.69 6.49
CA VAL A 132 -2.11 -5.68 7.76
C VAL A 132 -2.86 -4.37 7.89
N THR A 133 -4.10 -4.44 8.36
CA THR A 133 -4.94 -3.26 8.61
C THR A 133 -5.10 -3.07 10.10
N LEU A 134 -4.66 -1.91 10.62
CA LEU A 134 -4.71 -1.55 12.03
C LEU A 134 -5.57 -0.28 12.17
N ASP A 135 -6.80 -0.49 12.66
CA ASP A 135 -7.91 0.45 12.54
C ASP A 135 -8.07 0.92 11.09
N ASP A 136 -7.96 2.22 10.78
CA ASP A 136 -8.06 2.74 9.40
C ASP A 136 -6.71 2.76 8.66
N THR A 137 -5.62 2.28 9.28
CA THR A 137 -4.27 2.32 8.71
C THR A 137 -3.91 1.01 8.00
N VAL A 138 -3.77 1.04 6.68
CA VAL A 138 -3.30 -0.11 5.88
C VAL A 138 -1.77 -0.07 5.75
N LEU A 139 -1.12 -1.13 6.21
CA LEU A 139 0.34 -1.27 6.27
C LEU A 139 0.81 -2.47 5.44
N VAL A 140 1.90 -2.32 4.68
CA VAL A 140 2.42 -3.35 3.76
C VAL A 140 3.90 -3.68 3.95
N THR A 141 4.30 -4.90 3.60
CA THR A 141 5.69 -5.39 3.69
C THR A 141 6.46 -5.17 2.38
N ARG A 142 6.93 -3.95 2.16
CA ARG A 142 7.98 -3.67 1.14
C ARG A 142 9.35 -3.62 1.85
N PRO A 143 10.44 -4.17 1.29
CA PRO A 143 11.79 -3.94 1.82
C PRO A 143 12.19 -2.47 1.59
N HIS A 144 12.99 -1.89 2.47
CA HIS A 144 13.59 -0.57 2.21
C HIS A 144 14.93 -0.76 1.51
N GLN A 145 15.32 0.16 0.63
CA GLN A 145 16.71 0.20 0.11
C GLN A 145 17.78 0.16 1.22
N LEU A 146 17.46 0.68 2.42
CA LEU A 146 18.39 0.78 3.55
C LEU A 146 18.06 -0.26 4.62
N ALA A 147 18.90 -1.28 4.75
CA ALA A 147 18.64 -2.47 5.58
C ALA A 147 18.40 -2.19 7.09
N GLN A 148 18.79 -1.01 7.57
CA GLN A 148 18.49 -0.51 8.91
C GLN A 148 16.98 -0.25 9.17
N TYR A 149 16.19 -0.07 8.11
CA TYR A 149 14.77 0.28 8.18
C TYR A 149 13.83 -0.90 7.86
N ASP A 150 14.34 -2.09 7.58
CA ASP A 150 13.53 -3.28 7.21
C ASP A 150 12.67 -3.87 8.35
N ASN A 151 12.71 -3.27 9.55
CA ASN A 151 11.76 -3.58 10.62
C ASN A 151 10.51 -2.66 10.59
N LEU A 152 10.47 -1.68 9.68
CA LEU A 152 9.38 -0.74 9.51
C LEU A 152 8.38 -1.24 8.46
N TRP A 153 7.10 -1.12 8.78
CA TRP A 153 6.00 -1.32 7.85
C TRP A 153 5.75 -0.05 7.03
N TRP A 154 5.38 -0.20 5.76
CA TRP A 154 5.06 0.91 4.86
C TRP A 154 3.59 1.29 4.92
N LEU A 155 3.28 2.59 4.91
CA LEU A 155 1.91 3.08 4.74
C LEU A 155 1.44 2.90 3.29
N SER A 156 0.33 2.19 3.08
CA SER A 156 -0.24 2.00 1.74
C SER A 156 -1.04 3.23 1.29
N LEU A 157 -0.42 4.09 0.48
CA LEU A 157 -1.05 5.30 -0.07
C LEU A 157 -1.73 5.05 -1.42
N HIS A 158 -1.12 4.25 -2.30
CA HIS A 158 -1.56 4.04 -3.69
C HIS A 158 -3.06 3.75 -3.91
N PRO A 159 -3.76 2.93 -3.08
CA PRO A 159 -5.20 2.70 -3.25
C PRO A 159 -6.02 3.98 -3.04
N ALA A 160 -5.66 4.81 -2.06
CA ALA A 160 -6.33 6.07 -1.77
C ALA A 160 -5.96 7.15 -2.80
N GLU A 161 -4.71 7.19 -3.26
CA GLU A 161 -4.25 8.09 -4.34
C GLU A 161 -5.02 7.80 -5.64
N SER A 162 -5.12 6.52 -6.02
CA SER A 162 -5.86 6.06 -7.19
C SER A 162 -7.36 6.36 -7.09
N ALA A 163 -7.96 6.12 -5.91
CA ALA A 163 -9.38 6.41 -5.67
C ALA A 163 -9.67 7.92 -5.67
N ARG A 164 -8.75 8.75 -5.14
CA ARG A 164 -8.88 10.21 -5.16
C ARG A 164 -8.80 10.75 -6.58
N LEU A 165 -7.85 10.26 -7.38
CA LEU A 165 -7.72 10.66 -8.79
C LEU A 165 -8.97 10.27 -9.59
N TRP A 166 -9.37 8.99 -9.52
CA TRP A 166 -10.56 8.49 -10.22
C TRP A 166 -11.85 9.24 -9.84
N ALA A 167 -11.97 9.71 -8.59
CA ALA A 167 -13.10 10.53 -8.16
C ALA A 167 -13.11 11.96 -8.77
N LEU A 168 -11.96 12.48 -9.22
CA LEU A 168 -11.87 13.74 -9.98
C LEU A 168 -12.24 13.50 -11.45
N ASP A 169 -11.62 12.51 -12.12
CA ASP A 169 -11.98 12.13 -13.50
C ASP A 169 -13.50 11.85 -13.67
N GLN A 170 -14.13 11.21 -12.67
CA GLN A 170 -15.58 10.93 -12.67
C GLN A 170 -16.45 12.15 -12.41
N ALA A 171 -15.94 13.19 -11.72
CA ALA A 171 -16.69 14.41 -11.47
C ALA A 171 -16.72 15.33 -12.70
N ASP A 172 -15.55 15.50 -13.34
CA ASP A 172 -15.34 16.50 -14.39
C ASP A 172 -15.37 15.91 -15.81
N LEU A 173 -15.45 14.58 -15.96
CA LEU A 173 -15.20 13.83 -17.20
C LEU A 173 -13.84 14.20 -17.82
N GLY A 174 -12.85 14.41 -16.95
CA GLY A 174 -11.57 15.00 -17.28
C GLY A 174 -10.55 14.01 -17.88
N CYS A 175 -9.33 14.52 -18.08
CA CYS A 175 -8.22 13.80 -18.67
C CYS A 175 -7.04 13.54 -17.71
N GLN A 176 -7.23 13.69 -16.39
CA GLN A 176 -6.19 13.50 -15.36
C GLN A 176 -5.55 12.11 -15.46
N TYR A 177 -6.36 11.05 -15.43
CA TYR A 177 -5.90 9.66 -15.55
C TYR A 177 -5.30 9.34 -16.93
N LEU A 178 -5.68 10.08 -17.98
CA LEU A 178 -5.07 9.97 -19.31
C LEU A 178 -3.68 10.61 -19.33
N CYS A 179 -3.49 11.79 -18.73
CA CYS A 179 -2.18 12.43 -18.55
C CYS A 179 -1.24 11.51 -17.76
N LEU A 180 -1.70 11.00 -16.61
CA LEU A 180 -0.94 10.05 -15.78
C LEU A 180 -0.55 8.79 -16.55
N LYS A 181 -1.43 8.25 -17.41
CA LYS A 181 -1.10 7.08 -18.25
C LYS A 181 -0.05 7.40 -19.31
N ILE A 182 -0.06 8.59 -19.90
CA ILE A 182 0.97 9.04 -20.86
C ILE A 182 2.31 9.22 -20.13
N LEU A 183 2.34 9.92 -19.00
CA LEU A 183 3.55 10.09 -18.17
C LEU A 183 4.14 8.74 -17.73
N LYS A 184 3.30 7.80 -17.28
CA LYS A 184 3.74 6.44 -16.91
C LYS A 184 4.24 5.62 -18.10
N ALA A 185 3.73 5.83 -19.30
CA ALA A 185 4.26 5.19 -20.51
C ALA A 185 5.65 5.74 -20.84
N ILE A 186 5.80 7.07 -20.86
CA ILE A 186 7.08 7.76 -21.11
C ILE A 186 8.17 7.31 -20.13
N CYS A 187 7.86 7.27 -18.84
CA CYS A 187 8.82 6.84 -17.81
C CYS A 187 9.16 5.34 -17.89
N LYS A 188 8.26 4.51 -18.44
CA LYS A 188 8.55 3.08 -18.69
C LYS A 188 9.37 2.87 -19.97
N SER A 189 9.15 3.67 -21.02
CA SER A 189 9.91 3.58 -22.26
C SER A 189 11.31 4.21 -22.18
N THR A 190 11.51 5.19 -21.30
CA THR A 190 12.77 5.93 -21.17
C THR A 190 13.60 5.41 -19.99
N PRO A 191 14.72 4.70 -20.19
CA PRO A 191 15.43 4.02 -19.09
C PRO A 191 15.87 4.95 -17.95
N ALA A 192 16.38 6.15 -18.28
CA ALA A 192 16.79 7.16 -17.29
C ALA A 192 15.61 7.68 -16.43
N LEU A 193 14.36 7.56 -16.91
CA LEU A 193 13.16 7.91 -16.14
C LEU A 193 12.54 6.71 -15.41
N GLY A 194 13.12 5.51 -15.54
CA GLY A 194 12.58 4.27 -14.96
C GLY A 194 12.54 4.25 -13.43
N HIS A 195 13.29 5.14 -12.78
CA HIS A 195 13.30 5.34 -11.32
C HIS A 195 12.05 6.09 -10.82
N LEU A 196 11.27 6.74 -11.70
CA LEU A 196 10.04 7.43 -11.33
C LEU A 196 8.89 6.45 -11.12
N THR A 197 8.43 6.37 -9.87
CA THR A 197 7.34 5.48 -9.49
C THR A 197 5.96 6.01 -9.90
N ALA A 198 5.02 5.09 -10.10
CA ALA A 198 3.64 5.45 -10.40
C ALA A 198 2.98 6.32 -9.31
N SER A 199 3.38 6.20 -8.04
CA SER A 199 2.84 7.02 -6.95
C SER A 199 3.39 8.45 -6.99
N GLN A 200 4.69 8.65 -7.27
CA GLN A 200 5.27 9.99 -7.49
C GLN A 200 4.52 10.73 -8.62
N LEU A 201 4.38 10.10 -9.79
CA LEU A 201 3.64 10.69 -10.92
C LEU A 201 2.16 10.95 -10.60
N THR A 202 1.51 10.09 -9.80
CA THR A 202 0.13 10.32 -9.36
C THR A 202 0.03 11.53 -8.42
N ASN A 203 1.01 11.75 -7.54
CA ASN A 203 0.99 12.88 -6.60
C ASN A 203 1.29 14.22 -7.29
N VAL A 204 2.18 14.28 -8.28
CA VAL A 204 2.39 15.50 -9.10
C VAL A 204 1.07 15.92 -9.76
N ASN A 205 0.39 14.99 -10.44
CA ASN A 205 -0.88 15.27 -11.10
C ASN A 205 -2.01 15.61 -10.09
N LEU A 206 -2.03 14.99 -8.90
CA LEU A 206 -2.93 15.37 -7.80
C LEU A 206 -2.63 16.75 -7.19
N HIS A 207 -1.41 17.27 -7.31
CA HIS A 207 -1.09 18.66 -6.94
C HIS A 207 -1.52 19.64 -8.04
N LEU A 208 -1.24 19.33 -9.31
CA LEU A 208 -1.72 20.16 -10.43
C LEU A 208 -3.26 20.25 -10.43
N ALA A 209 -3.97 19.16 -10.08
CA ALA A 209 -5.43 19.15 -9.92
C ALA A 209 -5.96 19.87 -8.65
N GLN A 210 -5.10 20.52 -7.86
CA GLN A 210 -5.49 21.48 -6.81
C GLN A 210 -5.28 22.94 -7.26
N GLU A 211 -4.43 23.17 -8.26
CA GLU A 211 -4.14 24.49 -8.82
C GLU A 211 -5.04 24.78 -10.05
N GLU A 212 -5.20 23.79 -10.94
CA GLU A 212 -5.97 23.88 -12.17
C GLU A 212 -7.31 23.12 -12.09
N ALA A 213 -8.38 23.77 -12.58
CA ALA A 213 -9.77 23.31 -12.42
C ALA A 213 -10.45 22.85 -13.73
N ASP A 214 -9.98 23.27 -14.91
CA ASP A 214 -10.46 22.73 -16.19
C ASP A 214 -9.58 21.54 -16.58
N TRP A 215 -10.12 20.33 -16.53
CA TRP A 215 -9.44 19.11 -16.97
C TRP A 215 -10.05 18.50 -18.24
N SER A 216 -10.77 19.29 -19.02
CA SER A 216 -11.46 18.82 -20.22
C SER A 216 -10.48 18.16 -21.24
N PRO A 217 -10.93 17.21 -22.08
CA PRO A 217 -10.03 16.47 -22.98
C PRO A 217 -9.23 17.31 -24.00
N TYR A 218 -9.58 18.59 -24.16
CA TYR A 218 -8.92 19.51 -25.08
C TYR A 218 -7.65 20.14 -24.49
N VAL A 219 -7.57 20.33 -23.17
CA VAL A 219 -6.44 20.96 -22.47
C VAL A 219 -5.35 19.97 -22.01
N LEU A 220 -5.47 18.69 -22.39
CA LEU A 220 -4.48 17.63 -22.06
C LEU A 220 -3.03 18.03 -22.44
N ALA A 221 -2.84 18.66 -23.61
CA ALA A 221 -1.53 19.12 -24.05
C ALA A 221 -1.03 20.34 -23.28
N ASP A 222 -1.95 21.19 -22.83
CA ASP A 222 -1.67 22.39 -22.04
C ASP A 222 -1.32 22.06 -20.58
N HIS A 223 -1.83 20.94 -20.04
CA HIS A 223 -1.48 20.40 -18.71
C HIS A 223 -0.24 19.51 -18.67
N PHE A 224 0.06 18.80 -19.76
CA PHE A 224 1.22 17.91 -19.83
C PHE A 224 2.56 18.63 -19.60
N LEU A 225 2.70 19.87 -20.08
CA LEU A 225 3.92 20.66 -19.89
C LEU A 225 4.06 21.24 -18.46
N PRO A 226 3.00 21.75 -17.81
CA PRO A 226 2.93 21.99 -16.36
C PRO A 226 3.26 20.76 -15.51
N ASP A 227 2.70 19.58 -15.78
CA ASP A 227 3.00 18.35 -15.02
C ASP A 227 4.52 18.03 -15.05
N LEU A 228 5.15 18.11 -16.24
CA LEU A 228 6.61 17.92 -16.38
C LEU A 228 7.43 19.01 -15.68
N ARG A 229 6.98 20.28 -15.69
CA ARG A 229 7.65 21.38 -14.99
C ARG A 229 7.51 21.27 -13.47
N GLY A 230 6.34 20.90 -12.98
CA GLY A 230 6.09 20.62 -11.56
C GLY A 230 6.99 19.50 -11.06
N LEU A 231 7.08 18.40 -11.82
CA LEU A 231 8.01 17.29 -11.53
C LEU A 231 9.47 17.76 -11.44
N ILE A 232 9.94 18.61 -12.36
CA ILE A 232 11.28 19.21 -12.29
C ILE A 232 11.43 20.08 -11.02
N CYS A 233 10.47 20.95 -10.70
CA CYS A 233 10.50 21.76 -9.48
C CYS A 233 10.57 20.90 -8.19
N TYR A 234 9.88 19.76 -8.14
CA TYR A 234 9.94 18.84 -6.99
C TYR A 234 11.29 18.10 -6.90
N LEU A 235 11.91 17.77 -8.04
CA LEU A 235 13.25 17.19 -8.11
C LEU A 235 14.33 18.21 -7.71
N GLU A 236 14.28 19.44 -8.23
CA GLU A 236 15.16 20.56 -7.83
C GLU A 236 15.05 20.89 -6.33
N ALA A 237 13.86 20.70 -5.74
CA ALA A 237 13.64 20.84 -4.30
C ALA A 237 14.03 19.61 -3.46
N GLY A 238 14.29 18.45 -4.10
CA GLY A 238 14.50 17.15 -3.44
C GLY A 238 13.28 16.63 -2.65
N VAL A 239 12.10 17.24 -2.83
CA VAL A 239 10.91 16.98 -2.01
C VAL A 239 9.63 16.97 -2.85
N LEU A 240 9.03 15.80 -3.01
CA LEU A 240 7.65 15.63 -3.47
C LEU A 240 6.78 15.20 -2.27
N PRO A 241 6.00 16.10 -1.65
CA PRO A 241 5.09 15.69 -0.58
C PRO A 241 3.96 14.81 -1.14
N SER A 242 3.47 13.83 -0.38
CA SER A 242 2.23 13.14 -0.75
C SER A 242 1.03 14.06 -0.55
N ALA A 243 0.16 14.16 -1.55
CA ALA A 243 -1.09 14.93 -1.52
C ALA A 243 -2.07 14.45 -0.44
N LEU A 244 -1.97 13.18 -0.01
CA LEU A 244 -2.79 12.61 1.07
C LEU A 244 -2.13 12.70 2.45
N ASN A 245 -0.79 12.80 2.51
CA ASN A 245 -0.05 12.95 3.76
C ASN A 245 1.21 13.81 3.54
N PRO A 246 1.10 15.15 3.63
CA PRO A 246 2.20 16.07 3.32
C PRO A 246 3.47 15.93 4.17
N LYS A 247 3.48 15.06 5.19
CA LYS A 247 4.70 14.70 5.94
C LYS A 247 5.58 13.68 5.22
N VAL A 248 5.05 12.95 4.24
CA VAL A 248 5.77 11.91 3.49
C VAL A 248 6.38 12.54 2.25
N ASN A 249 7.71 12.52 2.16
CA ASN A 249 8.42 12.85 0.92
C ASN A 249 8.56 11.58 0.07
N LEU A 250 7.96 11.57 -1.12
CA LEU A 250 7.98 10.44 -2.06
C LEU A 250 9.29 10.32 -2.83
N LEU A 251 10.20 11.30 -2.74
CA LEU A 251 11.57 11.23 -3.26
C LEU A 251 12.58 10.73 -2.20
N ALA A 252 12.17 10.47 -0.95
CA ALA A 252 13.08 10.10 0.14
C ALA A 252 13.72 8.70 0.00
N GLU A 253 13.28 7.89 -0.96
CA GLU A 253 13.94 6.63 -1.35
C GLU A 253 15.05 6.83 -2.39
N LEU A 254 15.05 7.94 -3.14
CA LEU A 254 16.00 8.18 -4.22
C LEU A 254 17.30 8.79 -3.69
N THR A 255 18.41 8.41 -4.30
CA THR A 255 19.71 9.05 -4.10
C THR A 255 19.76 10.44 -4.74
N PRO A 256 20.60 11.36 -4.24
CA PRO A 256 20.83 12.65 -4.89
C PRO A 256 21.24 12.51 -6.36
N GLU A 257 22.05 11.49 -6.66
CA GLU A 257 22.52 11.18 -8.02
C GLU A 257 21.38 10.78 -8.97
N GLU A 258 20.42 9.95 -8.51
CA GLU A 258 19.20 9.63 -9.27
C GLU A 258 18.32 10.87 -9.48
N ILE A 259 18.19 11.74 -8.47
CA ILE A 259 17.40 12.98 -8.56
C ILE A 259 18.01 13.95 -9.60
N ASP A 260 19.34 14.10 -9.61
CA ASP A 260 20.06 14.92 -10.59
C ASP A 260 19.94 14.35 -12.02
N GLU A 261 20.06 13.03 -12.21
CA GLU A 261 19.91 12.38 -13.53
C GLU A 261 18.47 12.50 -14.07
N LEU A 262 17.46 12.32 -13.21
CA LEU A 262 16.05 12.53 -13.53
C LEU A 262 15.78 13.99 -13.93
N GLY A 263 16.25 14.95 -13.12
CA GLY A 263 16.10 16.38 -13.38
C GLY A 263 16.74 16.79 -14.70
N TYR A 264 17.97 16.36 -14.96
CA TYR A 264 18.69 16.62 -16.22
C TYR A 264 17.96 16.03 -17.43
N THR A 265 17.52 14.78 -17.35
CA THR A 265 16.80 14.09 -18.44
C THR A 265 15.51 14.81 -18.80
N LEU A 266 14.73 15.22 -17.80
CA LEU A 266 13.50 15.99 -18.01
C LEU A 266 13.78 17.40 -18.55
N TYR A 267 14.81 18.09 -18.06
CA TYR A 267 15.19 19.43 -18.52
C TYR A 267 15.62 19.44 -19.98
N CYS A 268 16.44 18.48 -20.42
CA CYS A 268 16.76 18.29 -21.84
C CYS A 268 15.49 18.03 -22.66
N SER A 269 14.57 17.20 -22.14
CA SER A 269 13.33 16.83 -22.80
C SER A 269 12.32 17.99 -22.93
N LEU A 270 12.35 19.00 -22.06
CA LEU A 270 11.51 20.20 -22.20
C LEU A 270 11.79 21.00 -23.47
N SER A 271 13.00 20.88 -24.05
CA SER A 271 13.36 21.59 -25.29
C SER A 271 12.68 20.97 -26.52
N GLU A 272 12.56 19.64 -26.55
CA GLU A 272 11.87 18.90 -27.60
C GLU A 272 10.99 17.78 -27.00
N PRO A 273 9.82 18.10 -26.41
CA PRO A 273 8.97 17.12 -25.71
C PRO A 273 8.39 16.03 -26.62
N ARG A 274 8.61 16.12 -27.94
CA ARG A 274 8.33 15.07 -28.92
C ARG A 274 9.31 13.90 -28.88
N VAL A 275 10.50 14.07 -28.28
CA VAL A 275 11.49 12.98 -28.13
C VAL A 275 10.97 11.93 -27.15
N LEU A 276 10.30 12.36 -26.06
CA LEU A 276 9.63 11.51 -25.08
C LEU A 276 8.53 10.60 -25.66
N LEU A 277 8.08 10.86 -26.89
CA LEU A 277 6.98 10.14 -27.56
C LEU A 277 7.47 9.23 -28.71
N GLN A 278 8.78 9.00 -28.82
CA GLN A 278 9.39 8.19 -29.91
C GLN A 278 9.89 6.81 -29.46
N THR A 279 9.77 6.49 -28.17
CA THR A 279 10.28 5.29 -27.50
C THR A 279 9.16 4.34 -27.09
#